data_AF-A0A355E0G5-F1
#
_entry.id   AF-A0A355E0G5-F1
#
_cell.length_a   1.000
_cell.length_b   1.000
_cell.length_c   1.000
_cell.angle_alpha   90.00
_cell.angle_beta   90.00
_cell.angle_gamma   90.00
#
_symmetry.space_group_name_H-M   'P 1'
#
loop_
_entity.id
_entity.type
_entity.pdbx_description
1 polymer ?
#
loop_
_entity_poly.entity_id
_entity_poly.type
_entity_poly.pdbx_seq_one_letter_code
_entity_poly.pdbx_strand_id
1 'polypeptide(L)'
;MAGRGTDIVLGGLPLDAQNQGEVVAVGGLYVMGTERHDARRIDNQLRGRCGRQGDPGETRFYLALDDELMRLFGSDRLQSLMEKFGMTEDEPIESGLVSKQIEGAQRRVETHNFDIRKQLVDYDNVMNKQREVVYGLRNRILDGKDVSAHVLQMFEEDVEWALDQFAPKEAYPEAWDIPSLAAHLKRVYNVEFAPTPQEVSRFDRGTLQEEFKTRVRELYAKRAQEFEGYDFHEIEKMVLLQMIDHAWKNHLYDLDHMKRYIHLRAYGQKDPKIEYQKESFTLFEAMLERIRHQTVEYLFRIQAPKRAPKPVAMAARHDEPGAEGEEAGEGSSAAAQPRRSILKKGDGVGEGAPVLQKIGRNDPCPCGSGKKYKKCCGK
;
A
#
# COMPACT_ATOMS: atom_id res chain seq x y z
N MET A 1 -19.51 12.57 -22.94
CA MET A 1 -19.27 11.21 -23.47
C MET A 1 -18.08 10.58 -22.78
N ALA A 2 -18.16 9.30 -22.37
CA ALA A 2 -17.02 8.59 -21.79
C ALA A 2 -16.17 7.91 -22.88
N GLY A 3 -15.03 8.52 -23.24
CA GLY A 3 -14.00 7.87 -24.07
C GLY A 3 -14.40 7.59 -25.52
N ARG A 4 -13.91 6.46 -26.07
CA ARG A 4 -14.04 6.08 -27.50
C ARG A 4 -15.40 5.47 -27.87
N GLY A 5 -16.19 5.02 -26.88
CA GLY A 5 -17.56 4.46 -26.95
C GLY A 5 -17.80 3.40 -28.03
N THR A 6 -19.06 2.98 -28.18
CA THR A 6 -19.47 2.05 -29.26
C THR A 6 -19.42 2.75 -30.61
N ASP A 7 -19.15 1.99 -31.66
CA ASP A 7 -19.16 2.50 -33.02
C ASP A 7 -20.58 2.80 -33.51
N ILE A 8 -20.73 3.86 -34.29
CA ILE A 8 -22.01 4.26 -34.88
C ILE A 8 -21.97 3.83 -36.34
N VAL A 9 -22.68 2.75 -36.65
CA VAL A 9 -22.78 2.21 -38.01
C VAL A 9 -23.83 3.00 -38.78
N LEU A 10 -23.42 3.63 -39.89
CA LEU A 10 -24.35 4.32 -40.78
C LEU A 10 -25.29 3.29 -41.43
N GLY A 11 -26.60 3.50 -41.31
CA GLY A 11 -27.61 2.54 -41.80
C GLY A 11 -28.10 1.52 -40.75
N GLY A 12 -27.57 1.56 -39.52
CA GLY A 12 -28.08 0.76 -38.39
C GLY A 12 -27.33 -0.55 -38.12
N LEU A 13 -27.75 -1.24 -37.06
CA LEU A 13 -27.23 -2.55 -36.63
C LEU A 13 -28.41 -3.51 -36.47
N PRO A 14 -28.53 -4.57 -37.32
CA PRO A 14 -27.62 -4.99 -38.39
C PRO A 14 -27.56 -3.99 -39.57
N LEU A 15 -26.47 -4.04 -40.33
CA LEU A 15 -26.23 -3.13 -41.45
C LEU A 15 -27.26 -3.35 -42.57
N ASP A 16 -28.00 -2.31 -42.90
CA ASP A 16 -28.86 -2.26 -44.09
C ASP A 16 -28.20 -1.36 -45.14
N ALA A 17 -27.83 -1.95 -46.28
CA ALA A 17 -27.13 -1.26 -47.35
C ALA A 17 -27.96 -0.13 -47.99
N GLN A 18 -29.30 -0.25 -47.99
CA GLN A 18 -30.17 0.79 -48.52
C GLN A 18 -30.16 2.00 -47.59
N ASN A 19 -30.39 1.78 -46.29
CA ASN A 19 -30.33 2.85 -45.29
C ASN A 19 -28.92 3.47 -45.20
N GLN A 20 -27.88 2.66 -45.33
CA GLN A 20 -26.51 3.16 -45.38
C GLN A 20 -26.32 4.11 -46.58
N GLY A 21 -26.79 3.72 -47.77
CA GLY A 21 -26.75 4.56 -48.96
C GLY A 21 -27.49 5.89 -48.79
N GLU A 22 -28.68 5.86 -48.18
CA GLU A 22 -29.47 7.06 -47.88
C GLU A 22 -28.76 7.98 -46.89
N VAL A 23 -28.21 7.43 -45.79
CA VAL A 23 -27.48 8.18 -44.77
C VAL A 23 -26.19 8.78 -45.32
N VAL A 24 -25.44 8.03 -46.13
CA VAL A 24 -24.23 8.52 -46.81
C VAL A 24 -24.57 9.62 -47.80
N ALA A 25 -25.68 9.49 -48.55
CA ALA A 25 -26.12 10.48 -49.53
C ALA A 25 -26.48 11.84 -48.90
N VAL A 26 -26.99 11.85 -47.65
CA VAL A 26 -27.29 13.08 -46.91
C VAL A 26 -26.08 13.64 -46.13
N GLY A 27 -24.89 13.07 -46.29
CA GLY A 27 -23.65 13.56 -45.67
C GLY A 27 -23.22 12.83 -44.39
N GLY A 28 -23.89 11.74 -44.03
CA GLY A 28 -23.49 10.86 -42.94
C GLY A 28 -23.85 11.38 -41.54
N LEU A 29 -23.02 11.02 -40.55
CA LEU A 29 -23.29 11.39 -39.15
C LEU A 29 -22.91 12.86 -38.89
N TYR A 30 -23.89 13.66 -38.48
CA TYR A 30 -23.66 15.01 -37.97
C TYR A 30 -23.47 15.01 -36.45
N VAL A 31 -22.32 15.48 -35.98
CA VAL A 31 -22.01 15.60 -34.56
C VAL A 31 -22.12 17.05 -34.13
N MET A 32 -23.08 17.33 -33.26
CA MET A 32 -23.27 18.63 -32.65
C MET A 32 -22.65 18.65 -31.25
N GLY A 33 -21.64 19.49 -31.05
CA GLY A 33 -21.17 19.88 -29.72
C GLY A 33 -21.97 21.09 -29.25
N THR A 34 -22.76 20.93 -28.20
CA THR A 34 -23.57 22.03 -27.62
C THR A 34 -22.71 23.07 -26.91
N GLU A 35 -21.56 22.63 -26.39
CA GLU A 35 -20.56 23.42 -25.69
C GLU A 35 -19.17 22.86 -26.05
N ARG A 36 -18.12 23.55 -25.58
CA ARG A 36 -16.76 23.01 -25.59
C ARG A 36 -16.31 22.67 -24.19
N HIS A 37 -15.66 21.52 -24.07
CA HIS A 37 -15.03 21.12 -22.83
C HIS A 37 -13.71 21.88 -22.63
N ASP A 38 -13.33 22.14 -21.37
CA ASP A 38 -12.00 22.63 -21.01
C ASP A 38 -10.83 21.83 -21.63
N ALA A 39 -11.03 20.53 -21.80
CA ALA A 39 -10.05 19.63 -22.36
C ALA A 39 -10.42 19.33 -23.82
N ARG A 40 -9.60 19.83 -24.75
CA ARG A 40 -9.77 19.64 -26.19
C ARG A 40 -9.79 18.16 -26.56
N ARG A 41 -9.12 17.31 -25.78
CA ARG A 41 -9.15 15.86 -25.96
C ARG A 41 -10.58 15.31 -25.96
N ILE A 42 -11.48 15.83 -25.13
CA ILE A 42 -12.86 15.34 -25.02
C ILE A 42 -13.70 15.82 -26.22
N ASP A 43 -13.51 17.07 -26.64
CA ASP A 43 -14.10 17.57 -27.89
C ASP A 43 -13.66 16.73 -29.10
N ASN A 44 -12.37 16.37 -29.16
CA ASN A 44 -11.85 15.50 -30.21
C ASN A 44 -12.44 14.09 -30.16
N GLN A 45 -12.78 13.57 -28.97
CA GLN A 45 -13.47 12.28 -28.83
C GLN A 45 -14.91 12.34 -29.34
N LEU A 46 -15.61 13.46 -29.09
CA LEU A 46 -16.93 13.72 -29.64
C LEU A 46 -16.84 13.84 -31.17
N ARG A 47 -15.88 14.63 -31.67
CA ARG A 47 -15.66 14.81 -33.12
C ARG A 47 -15.33 13.49 -33.83
N GLY A 48 -14.50 12.64 -33.23
CA GLY A 48 -14.13 11.33 -33.78
C GLY A 48 -15.24 10.27 -33.78
N ARG A 49 -16.49 10.67 -33.55
CA ARG A 49 -17.68 9.82 -33.68
C ARG A 49 -18.16 9.71 -35.13
N CYS A 50 -18.00 10.75 -35.92
CA CYS A 50 -18.24 10.71 -37.35
C CYS A 50 -16.92 10.48 -38.11
N GLY A 51 -16.99 10.32 -39.44
CA GLY A 51 -15.78 10.21 -40.26
C GLY A 51 -15.00 8.90 -40.08
N ARG A 52 -15.63 7.87 -39.50
CA ARG A 52 -14.95 6.60 -39.22
C ARG A 52 -14.82 5.80 -40.50
N GLN A 53 -13.66 5.15 -40.69
CA GLN A 53 -13.37 4.34 -41.88
C GLN A 53 -13.55 5.05 -43.24
N GLY A 54 -13.55 6.40 -43.25
CA GLY A 54 -13.75 7.18 -44.46
C GLY A 54 -15.22 7.52 -44.77
N ASP A 55 -16.15 7.16 -43.87
CA ASP A 55 -17.55 7.56 -43.97
C ASP A 55 -17.69 9.10 -44.00
N PRO A 56 -18.67 9.65 -44.73
CA PRO A 56 -18.95 11.09 -44.64
C PRO A 56 -19.48 11.44 -43.24
N GLY A 57 -19.22 12.68 -42.83
CA GLY A 57 -19.71 13.20 -41.57
C GLY A 57 -19.24 14.62 -41.35
N GLU A 58 -20.01 15.36 -40.56
CA GLU A 58 -19.75 16.76 -40.26
C GLU A 58 -19.79 16.96 -38.75
N THR A 59 -18.96 17.87 -38.24
CA THR A 59 -18.95 18.23 -36.83
C THR A 59 -19.01 19.72 -36.65
N ARG A 60 -19.93 20.20 -35.82
CA ARG A 60 -20.05 21.61 -35.47
C ARG A 60 -20.16 21.78 -33.97
N PHE A 61 -19.38 22.71 -33.44
CA PHE A 61 -19.39 23.06 -32.02
C PHE A 61 -20.00 24.44 -31.88
N TYR A 62 -20.95 24.56 -30.98
CA TYR A 62 -21.57 25.80 -30.55
C TYR A 62 -20.98 26.20 -29.20
N LEU A 63 -20.91 27.50 -28.96
CA LEU A 63 -20.54 28.07 -27.67
C LEU A 63 -21.38 29.33 -27.46
N ALA A 64 -21.82 29.54 -26.23
CA ALA A 64 -22.36 30.80 -25.78
C ALA A 64 -21.29 31.61 -25.04
N LEU A 65 -21.44 32.93 -24.99
CA LEU A 65 -20.55 33.81 -24.23
C LEU A 65 -20.63 33.57 -22.71
N ASP A 66 -21.75 33.04 -22.24
CA ASP A 66 -22.01 32.74 -20.82
C ASP A 66 -21.50 31.36 -20.37
N ASP A 67 -20.97 30.56 -21.30
CA ASP A 67 -20.43 29.23 -20.99
C ASP A 67 -19.24 29.32 -20.03
N GLU A 68 -19.04 28.29 -19.19
CA GLU A 68 -17.98 28.25 -18.18
C GLU A 68 -16.59 28.51 -18.77
N LEU A 69 -16.31 27.91 -19.94
CA LEU A 69 -15.08 28.13 -20.68
C LEU A 69 -14.90 29.63 -21.01
N MET A 70 -15.94 30.31 -21.50
CA MET A 70 -15.85 31.72 -21.86
C MET A 70 -15.72 32.64 -20.65
N ARG A 71 -16.38 32.30 -19.53
CA ARG A 71 -16.24 33.01 -18.25
C ARG A 71 -14.82 32.98 -17.72
N LEU A 72 -14.12 31.84 -17.82
CA LEU A 72 -12.72 31.70 -17.38
C LEU A 72 -11.75 32.57 -18.19
N PHE A 73 -12.10 32.96 -19.43
CA PHE A 73 -11.23 33.73 -20.33
C PHE A 73 -11.59 35.22 -20.47
N GLY A 74 -12.47 35.72 -19.61
CA GLY A 74 -12.85 37.13 -19.54
C GLY A 74 -13.86 37.49 -20.61
N SER A 75 -15.03 36.84 -20.55
CA SER A 75 -16.25 37.15 -21.32
C SER A 75 -16.50 38.65 -21.43
N ASP A 76 -16.29 39.40 -20.35
CA ASP A 76 -16.57 40.83 -20.26
C ASP A 76 -15.81 41.68 -21.29
N ARG A 77 -14.57 41.30 -21.63
CA ARG A 77 -13.77 42.00 -22.65
C ARG A 77 -14.20 41.66 -24.07
N LEU A 78 -14.62 40.41 -24.32
CA LEU A 78 -15.13 40.01 -25.63
C LEU A 78 -16.54 40.56 -25.86
N GLN A 79 -17.41 40.49 -24.86
CA GLN A 79 -18.78 40.99 -24.90
C GLN A 79 -18.80 42.50 -25.16
N SER A 80 -17.99 43.27 -24.44
CA SER A 80 -17.86 44.72 -24.67
C SER A 80 -17.24 45.10 -26.02
N LEU A 81 -16.47 44.21 -26.66
CA LEU A 81 -16.02 44.40 -28.04
C LEU A 81 -17.15 44.11 -29.03
N MET A 82 -17.89 43.02 -28.84
CA MET A 82 -19.00 42.63 -29.72
C MET A 82 -20.13 43.67 -29.73
N GLU A 83 -20.48 44.22 -28.56
CA GLU A 83 -21.42 45.33 -28.42
C GLU A 83 -20.96 46.58 -29.18
N LYS A 84 -19.65 46.92 -29.12
CA LYS A 84 -19.08 48.08 -29.83
C LYS A 84 -19.02 47.90 -31.35
N PHE A 85 -18.93 46.66 -31.82
CA PHE A 85 -18.96 46.33 -33.24
C PHE A 85 -20.39 46.23 -33.81
N GLY A 86 -21.43 46.43 -32.99
CA GLY A 86 -22.82 46.49 -33.44
C GLY A 86 -23.39 45.15 -33.87
N MET A 87 -22.84 44.04 -33.36
CA MET A 87 -23.38 42.69 -33.62
C MET A 87 -24.66 42.49 -32.83
N THR A 88 -25.71 41.98 -33.47
CA THR A 88 -27.00 41.70 -32.82
C THR A 88 -26.95 40.38 -32.06
N GLU A 89 -27.77 40.21 -31.01
CA GLU A 89 -27.77 39.02 -30.14
C GLU A 89 -28.02 37.70 -30.89
N ASP A 90 -28.65 37.76 -32.07
CA ASP A 90 -29.09 36.61 -32.85
C ASP A 90 -28.20 36.26 -34.06
N GLU A 91 -27.08 36.99 -34.26
CA GLU A 91 -26.19 36.74 -35.41
C GLU A 91 -25.09 35.70 -35.08
N PRO A 92 -25.04 34.55 -35.80
CA PRO A 92 -24.01 33.56 -35.58
C PRO A 92 -22.65 34.07 -36.07
N ILE A 93 -21.67 34.09 -35.16
CA ILE A 93 -20.32 34.56 -35.47
C ILE A 93 -19.45 33.39 -35.93
N GLU A 94 -19.14 33.35 -37.22
CA GLU A 94 -18.17 32.42 -37.79
C GLU A 94 -16.83 33.10 -38.03
N SER A 95 -15.95 33.04 -37.04
CA SER A 95 -14.61 33.62 -37.13
C SER A 95 -13.52 32.62 -36.80
N GLY A 96 -12.59 32.45 -37.74
CA GLY A 96 -11.37 31.67 -37.52
C GLY A 96 -10.47 32.25 -36.43
N LEU A 97 -10.53 33.57 -36.18
CA LEU A 97 -9.79 34.22 -35.10
C LEU A 97 -10.36 33.86 -33.73
N VAL A 98 -11.70 33.89 -33.59
CA VAL A 98 -12.39 33.50 -32.35
C VAL A 98 -12.14 32.02 -32.04
N SER A 99 -12.21 31.15 -33.07
CA SER A 99 -11.89 29.72 -32.93
C SER A 99 -10.46 29.48 -32.43
N LYS A 100 -9.46 30.23 -32.94
CA LYS A 100 -8.07 30.14 -32.47
C LYS A 100 -7.89 30.65 -31.03
N GLN A 101 -8.61 31.70 -30.64
CA GLN A 101 -8.57 32.20 -29.27
C GLN A 101 -9.16 31.20 -28.27
N ILE A 102 -10.28 30.55 -28.63
CA ILE A 102 -10.89 29.47 -27.84
C ILE A 102 -9.92 28.29 -27.70
N GLU A 103 -9.21 27.91 -28.77
CA GLU A 103 -8.17 26.87 -28.69
C GLU A 103 -7.02 27.27 -27.75
N GLY A 104 -6.57 28.52 -27.81
CA GLY A 104 -5.54 29.05 -26.91
C GLY A 104 -6.00 29.10 -25.45
N ALA A 105 -7.29 29.32 -25.23
CA ALA A 105 -7.96 29.21 -23.94
C ALA A 105 -7.92 27.77 -23.41
N GLN A 106 -8.43 26.79 -24.17
CA GLN A 106 -8.39 25.37 -23.78
C GLN A 106 -6.96 24.91 -23.44
N ARG A 107 -5.95 25.30 -24.23
CA ARG A 107 -4.54 24.99 -23.94
C ARG A 107 -4.07 25.54 -22.59
N ARG A 108 -4.52 26.74 -22.20
CA ARG A 108 -4.18 27.34 -20.90
C ARG A 108 -4.83 26.57 -19.75
N VAL A 109 -6.10 26.19 -19.87
CA VAL A 109 -6.77 25.35 -18.85
C VAL A 109 -6.10 23.98 -18.74
N GLU A 110 -5.75 23.35 -19.87
CA GLU A 110 -5.03 22.09 -19.88
C GLU A 110 -3.65 22.20 -19.22
N THR A 111 -2.91 23.27 -19.51
CA THR A 111 -1.60 23.55 -18.88
C THR A 111 -1.75 23.73 -17.36
N HIS A 112 -2.73 24.51 -16.93
CA HIS A 112 -3.01 24.71 -15.50
C HIS A 112 -3.34 23.39 -14.79
N ASN A 113 -4.23 22.58 -15.37
CA ASN A 113 -4.56 21.25 -14.84
C ASN A 113 -3.36 20.30 -14.86
N PHE A 114 -2.51 20.39 -15.87
CA PHE A 114 -1.26 19.63 -15.95
C PHE A 114 -0.31 20.02 -14.81
N ASP A 115 -0.15 21.32 -14.54
CA ASP A 115 0.73 21.81 -13.47
C ASP A 115 0.25 21.35 -12.09
N ILE A 116 -1.06 21.40 -11.83
CA ILE A 116 -1.66 20.85 -10.59
C ILE A 116 -1.34 19.35 -10.47
N ARG A 117 -1.56 18.57 -11.53
CA ARG A 117 -1.26 17.13 -11.51
C ARG A 117 0.22 16.85 -11.34
N LYS A 118 1.08 17.62 -11.98
CA LYS A 118 2.54 17.51 -11.85
C LYS A 118 2.96 17.73 -10.39
N GLN A 119 2.41 18.75 -9.73
CA GLN A 119 2.64 18.97 -8.30
C GLN A 119 2.17 17.77 -7.47
N LEU A 120 0.96 17.25 -7.71
CA LEU A 120 0.46 16.06 -7.00
C LEU A 120 1.38 14.84 -7.18
N VAL A 121 1.83 14.59 -8.41
CA VAL A 121 2.79 13.51 -8.72
C VAL A 121 4.12 13.73 -8.01
N ASP A 122 4.59 14.96 -7.90
CA ASP A 122 5.83 15.27 -7.18
C ASP A 122 5.75 14.92 -5.69
N TYR A 123 4.61 15.16 -5.03
CA TYR A 123 4.37 14.71 -3.65
C TYR A 123 4.32 13.18 -3.56
N ASP A 124 3.61 12.54 -4.49
CA ASP A 124 3.46 11.08 -4.50
C ASP A 124 4.80 10.37 -4.78
N ASN A 125 5.70 10.98 -5.56
CA ASN A 125 7.04 10.46 -5.81
C ASN A 125 7.88 10.31 -4.52
N VAL A 126 7.71 11.22 -3.56
CA VAL A 126 8.39 11.13 -2.25
C VAL A 126 7.89 9.90 -1.49
N MET A 127 6.56 9.76 -1.40
CA MET A 127 5.93 8.60 -0.77
C MET A 127 6.30 7.29 -1.46
N ASN A 128 6.41 7.29 -2.79
CA ASN A 128 6.75 6.11 -3.56
C ASN A 128 8.18 5.63 -3.26
N LYS A 129 9.16 6.54 -3.19
CA LYS A 129 10.54 6.19 -2.79
C LYS A 129 10.60 5.57 -1.39
N GLN A 130 9.89 6.15 -0.43
CA GLN A 130 9.81 5.60 0.93
C GLN A 130 9.13 4.23 0.94
N ARG A 131 8.06 4.06 0.16
CA ARG A 131 7.36 2.77 0.00
C ARG A 131 8.29 1.70 -0.56
N GLU A 132 9.10 2.02 -1.57
CA GLU A 132 10.06 1.08 -2.14
C GLU A 132 11.05 0.57 -1.08
N VAL A 133 11.56 1.46 -0.22
CA VAL A 133 12.46 1.09 0.89
C VAL A 133 11.75 0.18 1.90
N VAL A 134 10.55 0.58 2.36
CA VAL A 134 9.80 -0.17 3.37
C VAL A 134 9.36 -1.54 2.85
N TYR A 135 8.86 -1.60 1.62
CA TYR A 135 8.43 -2.86 1.02
C TYR A 135 9.62 -3.74 0.65
N GLY A 136 10.76 -3.15 0.27
CA GLY A 136 12.02 -3.86 0.12
C GLY A 136 12.45 -4.53 1.43
N LEU A 137 12.44 -3.79 2.54
CA LEU A 137 12.72 -4.34 3.87
C LEU A 137 11.72 -5.45 4.25
N ARG A 138 10.42 -5.18 4.09
CA ARG A 138 9.34 -6.10 4.41
C ARG A 138 9.45 -7.42 3.63
N ASN A 139 9.75 -7.35 2.34
CA ASN A 139 9.92 -8.54 1.50
C ASN A 139 11.15 -9.36 1.90
N ARG A 140 12.27 -8.71 2.24
CA ARG A 140 13.46 -9.42 2.77
C ARG A 140 13.14 -10.21 4.05
N ILE A 141 12.35 -9.62 4.95
CA ILE A 141 11.90 -10.28 6.18
C ILE A 141 10.93 -11.43 5.88
N LEU A 142 10.02 -11.27 4.91
CA LEU A 142 9.10 -12.33 4.48
C LEU A 142 9.82 -13.53 3.89
N ASP A 143 10.86 -13.29 3.09
CA ASP A 143 11.72 -14.31 2.49
C ASP A 143 12.55 -15.06 3.55
N GLY A 144 12.59 -14.56 4.80
CA GLY A 144 13.22 -15.22 5.93
C GLY A 144 14.76 -15.24 5.88
N LYS A 145 15.37 -14.45 4.99
CA LYS A 145 16.83 -14.37 4.90
C LYS A 145 17.36 -13.44 6.00
N ASP A 146 18.23 -13.98 6.84
CA ASP A 146 19.03 -13.21 7.82
C ASP A 146 18.23 -12.37 8.82
N VAL A 147 17.00 -12.79 9.17
CA VAL A 147 16.13 -12.02 10.09
C VAL A 147 16.79 -11.87 11.46
N SER A 148 17.31 -12.96 12.02
CA SER A 148 18.02 -12.94 13.31
C SER A 148 19.25 -12.05 13.29
N ALA A 149 20.00 -12.02 12.18
CA ALA A 149 21.16 -11.13 12.04
C ALA A 149 20.74 -9.67 11.97
N HIS A 150 19.63 -9.36 11.28
CA HIS A 150 19.09 -8.01 11.22
C HIS A 150 18.55 -7.55 12.58
N VAL A 151 17.86 -8.41 13.31
CA VAL A 151 17.42 -8.16 14.69
C VAL A 151 18.62 -7.92 15.59
N LEU A 152 19.69 -8.73 15.47
CA LEU A 152 20.91 -8.53 16.24
C LEU A 152 21.57 -7.18 15.95
N GLN A 153 21.62 -6.79 14.67
CA GLN A 153 22.12 -5.47 14.28
C GLN A 153 21.28 -4.34 14.89
N MET A 154 19.95 -4.45 14.89
CA MET A 154 19.05 -3.48 15.53
C MET A 154 19.35 -3.30 17.03
N PHE A 155 19.72 -4.39 17.71
CA PHE A 155 20.14 -4.34 19.10
C PHE A 155 21.49 -3.63 19.28
N GLU A 156 22.49 -3.95 18.46
CA GLU A 156 23.79 -3.29 18.52
C GLU A 156 23.69 -1.78 18.25
N GLU A 157 22.82 -1.39 17.31
CA GLU A 157 22.49 0.01 17.01
C GLU A 157 21.75 0.70 18.16
N ASP A 158 20.85 0.00 18.88
CA ASP A 158 20.19 0.55 20.08
C ASP A 158 21.17 0.81 21.22
N VAL A 159 22.12 -0.10 21.42
CA VAL A 159 23.21 0.09 22.40
C VAL A 159 24.06 1.29 22.02
N GLU A 160 24.48 1.41 20.76
CA GLU A 160 25.29 2.55 20.32
C GLU A 160 24.53 3.86 20.50
N TRP A 161 23.25 3.90 20.14
CA TRP A 161 22.39 5.05 20.37
C TRP A 161 22.30 5.42 21.86
N ALA A 162 22.07 4.44 22.74
CA ALA A 162 21.97 4.69 24.18
C ALA A 162 23.29 5.23 24.76
N LEU A 163 24.41 4.66 24.33
CA LEU A 163 25.72 5.14 24.76
C LEU A 163 26.03 6.53 24.20
N ASP A 164 25.69 6.84 22.96
CA ASP A 164 25.91 8.19 22.42
C ASP A 164 25.06 9.25 23.13
N GLN A 165 23.87 8.89 23.63
CA GLN A 165 23.01 9.79 24.39
C GLN A 165 23.47 9.98 25.85
N PHE A 166 23.86 8.90 26.54
CA PHE A 166 24.11 8.93 27.99
C PHE A 166 25.59 8.86 28.38
N ALA A 167 26.45 8.36 27.50
CA ALA A 167 27.89 8.22 27.68
C ALA A 167 28.66 8.67 26.40
N PRO A 168 28.54 9.95 26.00
CA PRO A 168 29.08 10.42 24.73
C PRO A 168 30.61 10.34 24.67
N LYS A 169 31.14 10.06 23.47
CA LYS A 169 32.58 9.85 23.22
C LYS A 169 33.48 11.03 23.62
N GLU A 170 32.92 12.24 23.62
CA GLU A 170 33.63 13.49 23.91
C GLU A 170 33.64 13.83 25.41
N ALA A 171 32.80 13.16 26.21
CA ALA A 171 32.69 13.40 27.64
C ALA A 171 33.53 12.41 28.44
N TYR A 172 34.12 12.91 29.54
CA TYR A 172 34.80 12.08 30.51
C TYR A 172 33.81 11.16 31.25
N PRO A 173 34.25 9.97 31.72
CA PRO A 173 33.36 9.03 32.41
C PRO A 173 32.63 9.61 33.62
N GLU A 174 33.21 10.59 34.33
CA GLU A 174 32.54 11.24 35.46
C GLU A 174 31.33 12.10 35.04
N ALA A 175 31.25 12.51 33.77
CA ALA A 175 30.16 13.31 33.21
C ALA A 175 29.08 12.46 32.53
N TRP A 176 29.23 11.13 32.48
CA TRP A 176 28.22 10.25 31.90
C TRP A 176 26.96 10.16 32.79
N ASP A 177 25.79 10.19 32.16
CA ASP A 177 24.51 9.98 32.82
C ASP A 177 24.23 8.48 33.00
N ILE A 178 25.00 7.86 33.91
CA ILE A 178 24.85 6.46 34.29
C ILE A 178 23.43 6.13 34.80
N PRO A 179 22.76 6.98 35.61
CA PRO A 179 21.38 6.74 36.00
C PRO A 179 20.42 6.57 34.81
N SER A 180 20.49 7.45 33.81
CA SER A 180 19.64 7.34 32.62
C SER A 180 19.99 6.13 31.75
N LEU A 181 21.29 5.82 31.59
CA LEU A 181 21.74 4.61 30.90
C LEU A 181 21.19 3.35 31.58
N ALA A 182 21.31 3.26 32.91
CA ALA A 182 20.78 2.15 33.70
C ALA A 182 19.26 2.02 33.57
N ALA A 183 18.54 3.15 33.57
CA ALA A 183 17.09 3.16 33.38
C ALA A 183 16.70 2.67 31.98
N HIS A 184 17.42 3.07 30.93
CA HIS A 184 17.22 2.55 29.56
C HIS A 184 17.45 1.05 29.49
N LEU A 185 18.58 0.56 30.03
CA LEU A 185 18.93 -0.85 30.03
C LEU A 185 17.90 -1.71 30.77
N LYS A 186 17.41 -1.23 31.91
CA LYS A 186 16.34 -1.89 32.67
C LYS A 186 15.02 -1.88 31.91
N ARG A 187 14.65 -0.77 31.28
CA ARG A 187 13.38 -0.63 30.53
C ARG A 187 13.33 -1.52 29.29
N VAL A 188 14.43 -1.58 28.54
CA VAL A 188 14.50 -2.26 27.24
C VAL A 188 14.90 -3.71 27.40
N TYR A 189 16.00 -3.99 28.11
CA TYR A 189 16.60 -5.32 28.21
C TYR A 189 16.28 -6.06 29.52
N ASN A 190 15.62 -5.39 30.47
CA ASN A 190 15.44 -5.89 31.84
C ASN A 190 16.77 -6.25 32.52
N VAL A 191 17.82 -5.48 32.23
CA VAL A 191 19.16 -5.65 32.79
C VAL A 191 19.38 -4.60 33.88
N GLU A 192 19.80 -5.07 35.05
CA GLU A 192 20.25 -4.16 36.11
C GLU A 192 21.71 -3.76 35.84
N PHE A 193 21.94 -2.45 35.73
CA PHE A 193 23.26 -1.86 35.55
C PHE A 193 23.42 -0.80 36.64
N ALA A 194 24.28 -1.07 37.62
CA ALA A 194 24.50 -0.19 38.75
C ALA A 194 26.00 -0.19 39.13
N PRO A 195 26.88 0.29 38.24
CA PRO A 195 28.29 0.36 38.53
C PRO A 195 28.55 1.38 39.64
N THR A 196 29.56 1.11 40.46
CA THR A 196 30.05 2.08 41.45
C THR A 196 30.81 3.23 40.74
N PRO A 197 30.91 4.42 41.35
CA PRO A 197 31.66 5.54 40.75
C PRO A 197 33.12 5.20 40.41
N GLN A 198 33.73 4.26 41.14
CA GLN A 198 35.09 3.78 40.89
C GLN A 198 35.19 2.82 39.69
N GLU A 199 34.10 2.11 39.38
CA GLU A 199 34.00 1.28 38.17
C GLU A 199 33.76 2.18 36.95
N VAL A 200 32.92 3.21 37.09
CA VAL A 200 32.64 4.18 36.03
C VAL A 200 33.91 4.89 35.56
N SER A 201 34.76 5.35 36.48
CA SER A 201 36.00 6.04 36.12
C SER A 201 37.06 5.14 35.46
N ARG A 202 36.87 3.81 35.48
CA ARG A 202 37.74 2.85 34.80
C ARG A 202 37.24 2.47 33.41
N PHE A 203 36.00 2.83 33.06
CA PHE A 203 35.46 2.53 31.75
C PHE A 203 36.07 3.45 30.70
N ASP A 204 36.54 2.84 29.62
CA ASP A 204 36.74 3.53 28.35
C ASP A 204 35.49 3.33 27.47
N ARG A 205 35.12 4.35 26.70
CA ARG A 205 33.91 4.33 25.87
C ARG A 205 33.91 3.19 24.85
N GLY A 206 35.06 2.82 24.31
CA GLY A 206 35.20 1.69 23.40
C GLY A 206 35.03 0.35 24.12
N THR A 207 35.67 0.19 25.29
CA THR A 207 35.53 -1.02 26.11
C THR A 207 34.10 -1.24 26.58
N LEU A 208 33.43 -0.17 27.01
CA LEU A 208 32.05 -0.22 27.49
C LEU A 208 31.10 -0.64 26.36
N GLN A 209 31.32 -0.14 25.15
CA GLN A 209 30.52 -0.50 23.97
C GLN A 209 30.62 -1.99 23.66
N GLU A 210 31.84 -2.53 23.60
CA GLU A 210 32.04 -3.94 23.28
C GLU A 210 31.54 -4.85 24.41
N GLU A 211 31.65 -4.42 25.67
CA GLU A 211 31.05 -5.11 26.80
C GLU A 211 29.52 -5.16 26.68
N PHE A 212 28.86 -4.03 26.40
CA PHE A 212 27.41 -4.00 26.20
C PHE A 212 26.95 -4.82 24.99
N LYS A 213 27.64 -4.72 23.85
CA LYS A 213 27.31 -5.55 22.67
C LYS A 213 27.45 -7.03 22.98
N THR A 214 28.52 -7.43 23.65
CA THR A 214 28.73 -8.83 24.08
C THR A 214 27.61 -9.27 25.00
N ARG A 215 27.26 -8.44 25.99
CA ARG A 215 26.19 -8.74 26.93
C ARG A 215 24.83 -8.86 26.25
N VAL A 216 24.55 -8.02 25.27
CA VAL A 216 23.32 -8.05 24.48
C VAL A 216 23.25 -9.32 23.62
N ARG A 217 24.35 -9.77 23.01
CA ARG A 217 24.42 -11.06 22.30
C ARG A 217 24.11 -12.23 23.23
N GLU A 218 24.64 -12.23 24.45
CA GLU A 218 24.33 -13.25 25.45
C GLU A 218 22.85 -13.25 25.85
N LEU A 219 22.28 -12.06 26.08
CA LEU A 219 20.88 -11.90 26.44
C LEU A 219 19.96 -12.35 25.32
N TYR A 220 20.29 -12.01 24.08
CA TYR A 220 19.58 -12.47 22.90
C TYR A 220 19.65 -14.00 22.75
N ALA A 221 20.82 -14.61 22.98
CA ALA A 221 20.96 -16.07 22.96
C ALA A 221 20.14 -16.76 24.06
N LYS A 222 20.14 -16.21 25.29
CA LYS A 222 19.28 -16.68 26.38
C LYS A 222 17.80 -16.53 26.03
N ARG A 223 17.45 -15.44 25.37
CA ARG A 223 16.09 -15.19 24.92
C ARG A 223 15.60 -16.26 23.97
N ALA A 224 16.41 -16.64 22.98
CA ALA A 224 16.07 -17.74 22.09
C ALA A 224 15.84 -19.07 22.85
N GLN A 225 16.60 -19.32 23.92
CA GLN A 225 16.43 -20.50 24.79
C GLN A 225 15.11 -20.47 25.60
N GLU A 226 14.64 -19.30 26.04
CA GLU A 226 13.36 -19.19 26.76
C GLU A 226 12.15 -19.59 25.90
N PHE A 227 12.29 -19.51 24.58
CA PHE A 227 11.29 -19.95 23.60
C PHE A 227 11.54 -21.39 23.11
N GLU A 228 12.32 -22.20 23.83
CA GLU A 228 12.62 -23.58 23.44
C GLU A 228 11.33 -24.39 23.17
N GLY A 229 11.21 -24.89 21.94
CA GLY A 229 10.02 -25.60 21.46
C GLY A 229 9.08 -24.76 20.59
N TYR A 230 9.38 -23.48 20.40
CA TYR A 230 8.80 -22.64 19.35
C TYR A 230 9.88 -22.29 18.31
N ASP A 231 9.45 -21.91 17.12
CA ASP A 231 10.35 -21.35 16.11
C ASP A 231 10.61 -19.87 16.44
N PHE A 232 11.72 -19.59 17.12
CA PHE A 232 12.08 -18.23 17.50
C PHE A 232 12.28 -17.32 16.29
N HIS A 233 12.79 -17.86 15.18
CA HIS A 233 12.98 -17.09 13.94
C HIS A 233 11.64 -16.63 13.35
N GLU A 234 10.62 -17.48 13.37
CA GLU A 234 9.26 -17.07 12.97
C GLU A 234 8.64 -16.04 13.92
N ILE A 235 8.96 -16.09 15.22
CA ILE A 235 8.54 -15.06 16.18
C ILE A 235 9.20 -13.72 15.83
N GLU A 236 10.52 -13.70 15.59
CA GLU A 236 11.25 -12.49 15.20
C GLU A 236 10.66 -11.85 13.95
N LYS A 237 10.42 -12.68 12.93
CA LYS A 237 9.78 -12.28 11.68
C LYS A 237 8.40 -11.67 11.92
N MET A 238 7.56 -12.33 12.71
CA MET A 238 6.22 -11.84 13.03
C MET A 238 6.28 -10.49 13.76
N VAL A 239 7.16 -10.37 14.76
CA VAL A 239 7.34 -9.12 15.52
C VAL A 239 7.80 -8.00 14.59
N LEU A 240 8.85 -8.21 13.79
CA LEU A 240 9.36 -7.22 12.86
C LEU A 240 8.32 -6.75 11.86
N LEU A 241 7.60 -7.69 11.23
CA LEU A 241 6.54 -7.35 10.27
C LEU A 241 5.43 -6.54 10.94
N GLN A 242 5.03 -6.90 12.15
CA GLN A 242 4.02 -6.16 12.90
C GLN A 242 4.48 -4.74 13.25
N MET A 243 5.75 -4.57 13.68
CA MET A 243 6.30 -3.25 13.99
C MET A 243 6.42 -2.37 12.73
N ILE A 244 6.90 -2.94 11.62
CA ILE A 244 6.97 -2.24 10.33
C ILE A 244 5.58 -1.82 9.85
N ASP A 245 4.61 -2.75 9.84
CA ASP A 245 3.27 -2.48 9.33
C ASP A 245 2.54 -1.42 10.19
N HIS A 246 2.76 -1.44 11.51
CA HIS A 246 2.20 -0.42 12.41
C HIS A 246 2.86 0.96 12.20
N ALA A 247 4.19 1.02 12.20
CA ALA A 247 4.93 2.27 12.03
C ALA A 247 4.68 2.89 10.65
N TRP A 248 4.66 2.08 9.58
CA TRP A 248 4.38 2.55 8.23
C TRP A 248 2.98 3.12 8.10
N LYS A 249 1.97 2.48 8.70
CA LYS A 249 0.61 2.99 8.69
C LYS A 249 0.51 4.35 9.39
N ASN A 250 1.15 4.50 10.55
CA ASN A 250 1.19 5.78 11.27
C ASN A 250 1.91 6.85 10.44
N HIS A 251 3.04 6.52 9.82
CA HIS A 251 3.78 7.43 8.94
C HIS A 251 2.94 7.90 7.74
N LEU A 252 2.14 7.02 7.13
CA LEU A 252 1.21 7.41 6.06
C LEU A 252 0.17 8.44 6.54
N TYR A 253 -0.33 8.32 7.78
CA TYR A 253 -1.20 9.33 8.38
C TYR A 253 -0.45 10.64 8.63
N ASP A 254 0.77 10.57 9.17
CA ASP A 254 1.61 11.76 9.41
C ASP A 254 1.88 12.52 8.10
N LEU A 255 2.16 11.80 7.01
CA LEU A 255 2.36 12.38 5.68
C LEU A 255 1.09 13.01 5.10
N ASP A 256 -0.09 12.41 5.30
CA ASP A 256 -1.36 13.00 4.86
C ASP A 256 -1.64 14.31 5.59
N HIS A 257 -1.45 14.32 6.91
CA HIS A 257 -1.58 15.54 7.71
C HIS A 257 -0.59 16.62 7.26
N MET A 258 0.69 16.26 7.13
CA MET A 258 1.72 17.19 6.68
C MET A 258 1.40 17.80 5.30
N LYS A 259 0.92 16.98 4.35
CA LYS A 259 0.52 17.44 3.01
C LYS A 259 -0.57 18.52 3.07
N ARG A 260 -1.49 18.47 4.03
CA ARG A 260 -2.55 19.48 4.20
C ARG A 260 -2.00 20.83 4.69
N TYR A 261 -1.00 20.83 5.55
CA TYR A 261 -0.47 22.05 6.17
C TYR A 261 0.76 22.64 5.45
N ILE A 262 1.44 21.87 4.60
CA ILE A 262 2.70 22.31 3.98
C ILE A 262 2.52 23.55 3.09
N HIS A 263 1.33 23.74 2.51
CA HIS A 263 1.01 24.93 1.71
C HIS A 263 1.10 26.22 2.54
N LEU A 264 0.94 26.16 3.87
CA LEU A 264 1.13 27.33 4.75
C LEU A 264 2.59 27.81 4.78
N ARG A 265 3.57 26.96 4.42
CA ARG A 265 4.98 27.38 4.32
C ARG A 265 5.20 28.37 3.17
N ALA A 266 4.30 28.42 2.18
CA ALA A 266 4.36 29.39 1.10
C ALA A 266 4.24 30.84 1.59
N TYR A 267 3.55 31.09 2.71
CA TYR A 267 3.48 32.43 3.32
C TYR A 267 4.85 32.94 3.77
N GLY A 268 5.78 32.03 4.11
CA GLY A 268 7.16 32.35 4.44
C GLY A 268 8.11 32.42 3.24
N GLN A 269 7.58 32.51 2.01
CA GLN A 269 8.36 32.51 0.76
C GLN A 269 9.24 31.27 0.55
N LYS A 270 8.91 30.16 1.23
CA LYS A 270 9.57 28.87 1.03
C LYS A 270 8.78 28.03 0.02
N ASP A 271 9.49 27.25 -0.78
CA ASP A 271 8.87 26.29 -1.69
C ASP A 271 8.25 25.12 -0.90
N PRO A 272 6.91 24.94 -0.91
CA PRO A 272 6.24 23.87 -0.18
C PRO A 272 6.69 22.46 -0.59
N LYS A 273 7.11 22.26 -1.84
CA LYS A 273 7.58 20.95 -2.33
C LYS A 273 8.90 20.58 -1.67
N ILE A 274 9.83 21.51 -1.59
CA ILE A 274 11.15 21.29 -0.99
C ILE A 274 10.99 21.05 0.52
N GLU A 275 10.18 21.86 1.20
CA GLU A 275 9.94 21.68 2.63
C GLU A 275 9.22 20.37 2.92
N TYR A 276 8.25 19.96 2.08
CA TYR A 276 7.62 18.63 2.18
C TYR A 276 8.65 17.51 2.08
N GLN A 277 9.57 17.59 1.10
CA GLN A 277 10.60 16.56 0.92
C GLN A 277 11.50 16.42 2.15
N LYS A 278 11.94 17.54 2.74
CA LYS A 278 12.78 17.55 3.94
C LYS A 278 12.03 17.00 5.14
N GLU A 279 10.85 17.54 5.44
CA GLU A 279 10.07 17.15 6.61
C GLU A 279 9.57 15.70 6.51
N SER A 280 9.16 15.27 5.32
CA SER A 280 8.83 13.87 5.03
C SER A 280 10.00 12.92 5.26
N PHE A 281 11.22 13.33 4.90
CA PHE A 281 12.41 12.54 5.13
C PHE A 281 12.74 12.43 6.62
N THR A 282 12.66 13.52 7.38
CA THR A 282 12.83 13.51 8.84
C THR A 282 11.81 12.61 9.53
N LEU A 283 10.53 12.67 9.14
CA LEU A 283 9.49 11.76 9.65
C LEU A 283 9.79 10.30 9.31
N PHE A 284 10.32 10.05 8.11
CA PHE A 284 10.69 8.72 7.66
C PHE A 284 11.86 8.14 8.45
N GLU A 285 12.92 8.92 8.71
CA GLU A 285 14.03 8.51 9.57
C GLU A 285 13.54 8.20 11.00
N ALA A 286 12.73 9.09 11.58
CA ALA A 286 12.14 8.87 12.90
C ALA A 286 11.23 7.63 12.95
N MET A 287 10.56 7.29 11.85
CA MET A 287 9.78 6.06 11.73
C MET A 287 10.69 4.82 11.74
N LEU A 288 11.81 4.84 10.99
CA LEU A 288 12.77 3.72 10.96
C LEU A 288 13.41 3.49 12.33
N GLU A 289 13.79 4.57 13.03
CA GLU A 289 14.28 4.49 14.40
C GLU A 289 13.24 3.90 15.35
N ARG A 290 11.98 4.33 15.22
CA ARG A 290 10.88 3.79 16.02
C ARG A 290 10.67 2.30 15.78
N ILE A 291 10.74 1.83 14.53
CA ILE A 291 10.67 0.40 14.21
C ILE A 291 11.77 -0.36 14.95
N ARG A 292 13.01 0.13 14.89
CA ARG A 292 14.15 -0.47 15.59
C ARG A 292 13.91 -0.55 17.10
N HIS A 293 13.67 0.59 17.75
CA HIS A 293 13.47 0.66 19.20
C HIS A 293 12.28 -0.18 19.68
N GLN A 294 11.15 -0.13 18.98
CA GLN A 294 9.97 -0.91 19.35
C GLN A 294 10.17 -2.42 19.15
N THR A 295 10.88 -2.83 18.09
CA THR A 295 11.21 -4.24 17.87
C THR A 295 12.07 -4.77 19.02
N VAL A 296 13.14 -4.04 19.34
CA VAL A 296 14.08 -4.35 20.41
C VAL A 296 13.35 -4.47 21.76
N GLU A 297 12.57 -3.46 22.13
CA GLU A 297 11.81 -3.43 23.39
C GLU A 297 10.73 -4.53 23.45
N TYR A 298 10.03 -4.79 22.33
CA TYR A 298 8.97 -5.79 22.29
C TYR A 298 9.53 -7.22 22.39
N LEU A 299 10.63 -7.53 21.70
CA LEU A 299 11.24 -8.86 21.72
C LEU A 299 11.77 -9.23 23.11
N PHE A 300 12.23 -8.27 23.89
CA PHE A 300 12.64 -8.49 25.28
C PHE A 300 11.47 -8.57 26.28
N ARG A 301 10.29 -8.03 25.94
CA ARG A 301 9.11 -8.06 26.82
C ARG A 301 8.16 -9.23 26.59
N ILE A 302 8.11 -9.77 25.38
CA ILE A 302 7.16 -10.84 25.02
C ILE A 302 7.35 -12.10 25.88
N GLN A 303 6.37 -12.54 26.65
CA GLN A 303 6.56 -13.75 27.46
C GLN A 303 6.33 -15.01 26.61
N ALA A 304 7.20 -16.02 26.77
CA ALA A 304 6.97 -17.33 26.14
C ALA A 304 5.66 -17.92 26.65
N PRO A 305 4.77 -18.43 25.77
CA PRO A 305 3.53 -19.03 26.21
C PRO A 305 3.82 -20.24 27.10
N LYS A 306 3.21 -20.28 28.30
CA LYS A 306 3.30 -21.45 29.19
C LYS A 306 2.85 -22.69 28.43
N ARG A 307 3.74 -23.69 28.27
CA ARG A 307 3.40 -24.98 27.65
C ARG A 307 2.12 -25.51 28.28
N ALA A 308 1.10 -25.80 27.46
CA ALA A 308 0.04 -26.70 27.90
C ALA A 308 0.71 -28.06 28.22
N PRO A 309 0.46 -28.67 29.38
CA PRO A 309 1.03 -29.98 29.69
C PRO A 309 0.63 -30.95 28.58
N LYS A 310 1.62 -31.63 27.98
CA LYS A 310 1.35 -32.72 27.04
C LYS A 310 0.38 -33.67 27.74
N PRO A 311 -0.77 -34.06 27.12
CA PRO A 311 -1.63 -35.06 27.71
C PRO A 311 -0.77 -36.30 27.97
N VAL A 312 -0.58 -36.64 29.23
CA VAL A 312 0.04 -37.92 29.60
C VAL A 312 -0.91 -38.96 29.03
N ALA A 313 -0.45 -39.72 28.03
CA ALA A 313 -1.21 -40.85 27.53
C ALA A 313 -1.42 -41.78 28.73
N MET A 314 -2.63 -41.78 29.30
CA MET A 314 -3.01 -42.78 30.28
C MET A 314 -2.88 -44.13 29.58
N ALA A 315 -1.87 -44.90 29.97
CA ALA A 315 -1.76 -46.29 29.59
C ALA A 315 -3.02 -47.00 30.07
N ALA A 316 -3.90 -47.35 29.13
CA ALA A 316 -5.07 -48.16 29.39
C ALA A 316 -4.59 -49.52 29.90
N ARG A 317 -4.72 -49.75 31.21
CA ARG A 317 -4.69 -51.09 31.79
C ARG A 317 -6.03 -51.74 31.45
N HIS A 318 -6.02 -52.68 30.51
CA HIS A 318 -7.11 -53.62 30.31
C HIS A 318 -7.02 -54.67 31.42
N ASP A 319 -7.96 -54.64 32.35
CA ASP A 319 -8.32 -55.76 33.23
C ASP A 319 -9.50 -56.46 32.56
N GLU A 320 -9.34 -57.74 32.19
CA GLU A 320 -10.44 -58.60 31.75
C GLU A 320 -11.16 -59.19 32.98
N PRO A 321 -12.49 -59.29 32.92
CA PRO A 321 -13.17 -60.45 33.49
C PRO A 321 -14.04 -61.15 32.44
N GLY A 322 -13.94 -62.47 32.43
CA GLY A 322 -14.63 -63.35 31.50
C GLY A 322 -16.13 -63.56 31.77
N ALA A 323 -16.78 -64.05 30.70
CA ALA A 323 -17.83 -65.08 30.57
C ALA A 323 -18.91 -65.18 31.70
N GLU A 324 -20.22 -65.30 31.46
CA GLU A 324 -20.99 -66.15 30.52
C GLU A 324 -22.44 -65.61 30.42
N GLY A 325 -23.16 -65.93 29.33
CA GLY A 325 -24.64 -65.87 29.31
C GLY A 325 -25.28 -65.46 27.97
N GLU A 326 -25.72 -66.47 27.21
CA GLU A 326 -26.66 -66.51 26.07
C GLU A 326 -27.96 -65.68 26.31
N GLU A 327 -28.81 -65.24 25.37
CA GLU A 327 -29.08 -65.54 23.96
C GLU A 327 -30.02 -64.44 23.37
N ALA A 328 -30.13 -64.40 22.04
CA ALA A 328 -31.23 -63.90 21.19
C ALA A 328 -31.49 -62.39 20.99
N GLY A 329 -31.41 -61.97 19.71
CA GLY A 329 -32.09 -60.78 19.19
C GLY A 329 -31.39 -60.07 18.04
N GLU A 330 -31.72 -60.46 16.81
CA GLU A 330 -31.22 -59.94 15.52
C GLU A 330 -31.33 -58.41 15.32
N GLY A 331 -30.37 -57.83 14.58
CA GLY A 331 -30.60 -56.59 13.82
C GLY A 331 -29.45 -55.58 13.77
N SER A 332 -28.44 -55.84 12.92
CA SER A 332 -27.77 -54.89 11.98
C SER A 332 -27.88 -53.37 12.30
N SER A 333 -26.83 -52.53 12.35
CA SER A 333 -25.49 -52.58 11.78
C SER A 333 -24.64 -51.46 12.37
N ALA A 334 -23.38 -51.78 12.68
CA ALA A 334 -22.33 -50.85 13.05
C ALA A 334 -21.90 -49.95 11.87
N ALA A 335 -21.49 -48.72 12.17
CA ALA A 335 -20.59 -47.95 11.31
C ALA A 335 -19.67 -47.05 12.17
N ALA A 336 -18.57 -47.64 12.60
CA ALA A 336 -17.35 -46.93 12.96
C ALA A 336 -16.65 -46.43 11.68
N GLN A 337 -16.00 -45.27 11.79
CA GLN A 337 -15.10 -44.74 10.75
C GLN A 337 -13.95 -45.71 10.45
N PRO A 338 -13.33 -45.57 9.26
CA PRO A 338 -11.90 -45.31 9.30
C PRO A 338 -11.41 -44.26 8.29
N ARG A 339 -10.30 -43.64 8.69
CA ARG A 339 -9.38 -42.82 7.88
C ARG A 339 -8.78 -43.62 6.73
N ARG A 340 -8.37 -42.93 5.66
CA ARG A 340 -7.12 -43.26 4.94
C ARG A 340 -6.48 -42.02 4.31
N SER A 341 -5.22 -41.80 4.69
CA SER A 341 -4.21 -41.13 3.88
C SER A 341 -3.79 -42.07 2.74
N ILE A 342 -3.16 -41.52 1.70
CA ILE A 342 -1.88 -41.98 1.11
C ILE A 342 -1.50 -40.99 0.00
N LEU A 343 -0.30 -40.41 0.15
CA LEU A 343 0.45 -39.73 -0.90
C LEU A 343 0.88 -40.73 -1.98
N LYS A 344 0.91 -40.32 -3.24
CA LYS A 344 1.77 -40.98 -4.25
C LYS A 344 2.49 -39.96 -5.12
N LYS A 345 3.79 -40.18 -5.22
CA LYS A 345 4.84 -39.43 -5.92
C LYS A 345 4.90 -39.86 -7.39
N GLY A 346 5.26 -38.95 -8.29
CA GLY A 346 5.65 -39.22 -9.68
C GLY A 346 6.69 -38.19 -10.14
N ASP A 347 7.78 -38.67 -10.74
CA ASP A 347 9.03 -37.96 -11.00
C ASP A 347 9.04 -37.16 -12.33
N GLY A 348 9.72 -35.99 -12.30
CA GLY A 348 10.56 -35.46 -13.38
C GLY A 348 9.94 -34.70 -14.57
N VAL A 349 9.95 -33.35 -14.49
CA VAL A 349 10.79 -32.38 -15.26
C VAL A 349 9.98 -31.09 -15.54
N GLY A 350 10.48 -29.94 -15.05
CA GLY A 350 10.15 -28.60 -15.57
C GLY A 350 9.32 -27.68 -14.67
N GLU A 351 10.01 -26.76 -13.99
CA GLU A 351 9.65 -25.38 -13.56
C GLU A 351 8.18 -24.91 -13.51
N GLY A 352 7.80 -24.30 -12.36
CA GLY A 352 6.74 -23.27 -12.31
C GLY A 352 5.77 -23.39 -11.13
N ALA A 353 5.64 -22.31 -10.36
CA ALA A 353 4.79 -22.09 -9.17
C ALA A 353 3.41 -22.80 -9.13
N PRO A 354 2.88 -23.14 -7.94
CA PRO A 354 1.52 -23.69 -7.83
C PRO A 354 0.50 -22.63 -8.24
N VAL A 355 -0.11 -22.83 -9.41
CA VAL A 355 -1.24 -22.06 -9.89
C VAL A 355 -2.43 -22.38 -8.99
N LEU A 356 -2.80 -21.44 -8.11
CA LEU A 356 -4.10 -21.44 -7.43
C LEU A 356 -5.19 -21.36 -8.49
N GLN A 357 -5.79 -22.50 -8.81
CA GLN A 357 -6.91 -22.60 -9.74
C GLN A 357 -8.08 -21.78 -9.17
N LYS A 358 -8.44 -20.69 -9.84
CA LYS A 358 -9.55 -19.81 -9.42
C LYS A 358 -10.86 -20.61 -9.49
N ILE A 359 -11.36 -21.04 -8.33
CA ILE A 359 -12.66 -21.72 -8.20
C ILE A 359 -13.76 -20.75 -8.64
N GLY A 360 -14.51 -21.12 -9.66
CA GLY A 360 -15.63 -20.35 -10.18
C GLY A 360 -16.79 -20.30 -9.19
N ARG A 361 -17.54 -19.20 -9.20
CA ARG A 361 -18.67 -18.96 -8.26
C ARG A 361 -19.72 -20.08 -8.24
N ASN A 362 -19.87 -20.82 -9.33
CA ASN A 362 -20.85 -21.90 -9.47
C ASN A 362 -20.24 -23.32 -9.33
N ASP A 363 -18.94 -23.45 -9.12
CA ASP A 363 -18.24 -24.73 -9.02
C ASP A 363 -18.53 -25.46 -7.70
N PRO A 364 -18.31 -26.78 -7.62
CA PRO A 364 -18.44 -27.54 -6.37
C PRO A 364 -17.52 -26.97 -5.29
N CYS A 365 -18.04 -26.81 -4.08
CA CYS A 365 -17.27 -26.23 -2.99
C CYS A 365 -16.19 -27.21 -2.49
N PRO A 366 -14.92 -26.77 -2.34
CA PRO A 366 -13.79 -27.63 -1.98
C PRO A 366 -13.86 -28.19 -0.55
N CYS A 367 -14.78 -27.71 0.29
CA CYS A 367 -15.01 -28.23 1.64
C CYS A 367 -15.76 -29.57 1.67
N GLY A 368 -16.07 -30.18 0.51
CA GLY A 368 -16.75 -31.47 0.43
C GLY A 368 -18.24 -31.43 0.76
N SER A 369 -18.85 -30.24 0.85
CA SER A 369 -20.26 -30.07 1.24
C SER A 369 -21.28 -30.43 0.14
N GLY A 370 -20.83 -30.77 -1.07
CA GLY A 370 -21.68 -31.06 -2.23
C GLY A 370 -22.45 -29.85 -2.80
N LYS A 371 -22.29 -28.65 -2.23
CA LYS A 371 -22.97 -27.41 -2.67
C LYS A 371 -22.06 -26.58 -3.59
N LYS A 372 -22.66 -25.71 -4.42
CA LYS A 372 -21.92 -24.71 -5.23
C LYS A 372 -21.21 -23.68 -4.34
N TYR A 373 -20.01 -23.23 -4.72
CA TYR A 373 -19.12 -22.37 -3.92
C TYR A 373 -19.82 -21.11 -3.38
N LYS A 374 -20.57 -20.39 -4.22
CA LYS A 374 -21.35 -19.19 -3.81
C LYS A 374 -22.43 -19.44 -2.75
N LYS A 375 -22.85 -20.70 -2.54
CA LYS A 375 -23.86 -21.09 -1.54
C LYS A 375 -23.24 -21.73 -0.29
N CYS A 376 -21.91 -21.79 -0.21
CA CYS A 376 -21.16 -22.39 0.89
C CYS A 376 -20.03 -21.46 1.36
N CYS A 377 -18.77 -21.76 1.04
CA CYS A 377 -17.60 -20.98 1.52
C CYS A 377 -17.43 -19.61 0.83
N GLY A 378 -18.16 -19.35 -0.25
CA GLY A 378 -18.16 -18.05 -0.94
C GLY A 378 -19.32 -17.12 -0.54
N LYS A 379 -19.90 -17.31 0.66
CA LYS A 379 -20.86 -16.38 1.28
C LYS A 379 -20.15 -15.27 2.03
#